data_AF-A0A842WPQ2-F1
#
_entry.id   AF-A0A842WPQ2-F1
#
_cell.length_a   1.000
_cell.length_b   1.000
_cell.length_c   1.000
_cell.angle_alpha   90.00
_cell.angle_beta   90.00
_cell.angle_gamma   90.00
#
_symmetry.space_group_name_H-M   'P 1'
#
loop_
_entity.id
_entity.type
_entity.pdbx_description
1 polymer ?
#
loop_
_entity_poly.entity_id
_entity_poly.type
_entity_poly.pdbx_seq_one_letter_code
_entity_poly.pdbx_strand_id
1 'polypeptide(L)'
;MAFAGGAAGGSTAAATMHTSSYRVKFKKREFLELVEIARPDVIYHVGRIHFFAYDGFVMYTFEGETDYFRQKGITVIEAIEFSNTQWAE
;
A
#
# COMPACT_ATOMS: atom_id res chain seq x y z
N MET A 1 -46.51 8.15 35.46
CA MET A 1 -46.67 7.45 34.18
C MET A 1 -46.57 8.50 33.07
N ALA A 2 -45.43 8.57 32.40
CA ALA A 2 -45.19 9.39 31.22
C ALA A 2 -44.17 8.64 30.36
N PHE A 3 -44.59 8.26 29.15
CA PHE A 3 -43.77 7.69 28.09
C PHE A 3 -43.07 8.81 27.29
N ALA A 4 -42.10 8.40 26.46
CA ALA A 4 -41.39 9.14 25.40
C ALA A 4 -40.02 9.72 25.82
N GLY A 5 -38.93 9.45 25.11
CA GLY A 5 -38.76 8.70 23.88
C GLY A 5 -37.31 8.27 23.73
N GLY A 6 -37.12 7.04 23.24
CA GLY A 6 -35.83 6.57 22.79
C GLY A 6 -35.40 7.38 21.57
N ALA A 7 -34.42 8.24 21.74
CA ALA A 7 -33.53 8.63 20.67
C ALA A 7 -32.27 7.79 20.85
N ALA A 8 -32.30 6.58 20.33
CA ALA A 8 -31.09 5.85 19.99
C ALA A 8 -30.38 6.69 18.93
N GLY A 9 -29.54 7.62 19.37
CA GLY A 9 -28.57 8.30 18.55
C GLY A 9 -27.59 7.26 18.06
N GLY A 10 -27.98 6.59 16.97
CA GLY A 10 -27.12 5.69 16.22
C GLY A 10 -25.91 6.50 15.80
N SER A 11 -24.80 6.30 16.52
CA SER A 11 -23.48 6.52 16.02
C SER A 11 -23.34 5.67 14.76
N THR A 12 -23.71 6.23 13.61
CA THR A 12 -23.18 5.77 12.33
C THR A 12 -21.72 6.15 12.33
N ALA A 13 -20.92 5.40 13.08
CA ALA A 13 -19.50 5.27 12.81
C ALA A 13 -19.47 4.79 11.35
N ALA A 14 -19.12 5.71 10.44
CA ALA A 14 -18.80 5.36 9.08
C ALA A 14 -17.78 4.23 9.20
N ALA A 15 -18.22 3.02 8.85
CA ALA A 15 -17.35 1.85 8.89
C ALA A 15 -16.18 2.20 8.01
N THR A 16 -15.05 2.51 8.65
CA THR A 16 -13.81 2.81 7.97
C THR A 16 -13.51 1.53 7.24
N MET A 17 -13.82 1.49 5.94
CA MET A 17 -13.58 0.33 5.09
C MET A 17 -12.07 0.22 4.93
N HIS A 18 -11.43 -0.30 5.98
CA HIS A 18 -10.08 -0.79 5.95
C HIS A 18 -10.11 -2.01 5.05
N THR A 19 -10.01 -1.78 3.74
CA THR A 19 -9.51 -2.81 2.85
C THR A 19 -8.06 -3.05 3.28
N SER A 20 -7.88 -4.04 4.16
CA SER A 20 -6.59 -4.40 4.73
C SER A 20 -5.79 -5.14 3.66
N SER A 21 -5.35 -4.44 2.62
CA SER A 21 -4.32 -4.96 1.74
C SER A 21 -3.07 -5.18 2.60
N TYR A 22 -2.64 -6.44 2.71
CA TYR A 22 -1.49 -6.80 3.53
C TYR A 22 -0.24 -6.14 2.96
N ARG A 23 0.23 -5.10 3.65
CA ARG A 23 1.30 -4.22 3.22
C ARG A 23 2.44 -4.28 4.21
N VAL A 24 3.65 -4.47 3.70
CA VAL A 24 4.85 -4.58 4.52
C VAL A 24 5.83 -3.51 4.07
N LYS A 25 6.18 -2.64 5.02
CA LYS A 25 7.10 -1.53 4.80
C LYS A 25 8.51 -1.95 5.18
N PHE A 26 9.47 -1.69 4.29
CA PHE A 26 10.89 -1.95 4.54
C PHE A 26 11.70 -0.66 4.52
N LYS A 27 12.80 -0.67 5.27
CA LYS A 27 13.88 0.30 5.07
C LYS A 27 14.65 -0.04 3.78
N LYS A 28 15.45 0.91 3.28
CA LYS A 28 16.19 0.76 2.02
C LYS A 28 16.91 -0.60 1.89
N ARG A 29 17.75 -0.97 2.86
CA ARG A 29 18.60 -2.16 2.79
C ARG A 29 17.78 -3.45 2.66
N GLU A 30 16.81 -3.63 3.53
CA GLU A 30 15.95 -4.82 3.57
C GLU A 30 15.06 -4.90 2.32
N PHE A 31 14.62 -3.75 1.78
CA PHE A 31 13.88 -3.74 0.51
C PHE A 31 14.74 -4.17 -0.68
N LEU A 32 16.00 -3.71 -0.75
CA LEU A 32 16.93 -4.11 -1.81
C LEU A 32 17.26 -5.60 -1.74
N GLU A 33 17.50 -6.13 -0.54
CA GLU A 33 17.69 -7.57 -0.33
C GLU A 33 16.46 -8.37 -0.78
N LEU A 34 15.25 -7.88 -0.45
CA LEU A 34 14.02 -8.50 -0.89
C LEU A 34 13.86 -8.48 -2.42
N VAL A 35 14.24 -7.38 -3.09
CA VAL A 35 14.25 -7.30 -4.56
C VAL A 35 15.20 -8.34 -5.17
N GLU A 36 16.33 -8.63 -4.53
CA GLU A 36 17.27 -9.66 -4.99
C GLU A 36 16.73 -11.09 -4.81
N ILE A 37 15.95 -11.33 -3.76
CA ILE A 37 15.30 -12.62 -3.48
C ILE A 37 14.09 -12.82 -4.40
N ALA A 38 13.18 -11.84 -4.41
CA ALA A 38 11.92 -11.92 -5.13
C ALA A 38 12.08 -11.78 -6.65
N ARG A 39 13.14 -11.10 -7.11
CA ARG A 39 13.44 -10.79 -8.51
C ARG A 39 12.20 -10.32 -9.29
N PRO A 40 11.54 -9.23 -8.84
CA PRO A 40 10.38 -8.72 -9.54
C PRO A 40 10.78 -8.23 -10.94
N ASP A 41 10.00 -8.58 -11.95
CA ASP A 41 10.17 -8.04 -13.31
C ASP A 41 9.78 -6.55 -13.38
N VAL A 42 8.84 -6.16 -12.51
CA VAL A 42 8.25 -4.82 -12.46
C VAL A 42 8.21 -4.29 -11.03
N ILE A 43 8.68 -3.05 -10.85
CA ILE A 43 8.49 -2.26 -9.64
C ILE A 43 7.64 -1.05 -9.99
N TYR A 44 6.62 -0.78 -9.20
CA TYR A 44 5.79 0.41 -9.33
C TYR A 44 6.38 1.54 -8.51
N HIS A 45 6.30 2.75 -9.04
CA HIS A 45 6.79 3.96 -8.41
C HIS A 45 5.69 5.02 -8.32
N VAL A 46 5.45 5.56 -7.13
CA VAL A 46 4.50 6.65 -6.87
C VAL A 46 5.16 7.66 -5.93
N GLY A 47 5.54 8.82 -6.45
CA GLY A 47 6.13 9.89 -5.66
C GLY A 47 7.49 9.51 -5.06
N ARG A 48 7.50 8.99 -3.84
CA ARG A 48 8.70 8.45 -3.16
C ARG A 48 8.59 6.96 -2.86
N ILE A 49 7.49 6.34 -3.26
CA ILE A 49 7.13 4.97 -2.88
C ILE A 49 7.54 4.05 -4.03
N HIS A 50 8.40 3.08 -3.74
CA HIS A 50 8.64 1.95 -4.63
C HIS A 50 7.95 0.73 -4.02
N PHE A 51 7.19 0.00 -4.83
CA PHE A 51 6.47 -1.17 -4.36
C PHE A 51 6.29 -2.24 -5.43
N PHE A 52 6.14 -3.48 -4.97
CA PHE A 52 5.80 -4.63 -5.80
C PHE A 52 5.06 -5.67 -4.96
N ALA A 53 4.42 -6.63 -5.61
CA ALA A 53 3.75 -7.73 -4.94
C ALA A 53 4.69 -8.93 -4.80
N TYR A 54 4.75 -9.52 -3.61
CA TYR A 54 5.49 -10.75 -3.34
C TYR A 54 4.75 -11.57 -2.28
N ASP A 55 4.57 -12.87 -2.56
CA ASP A 55 3.87 -13.83 -1.68
C ASP A 55 2.47 -13.36 -1.19
N GLY A 56 1.75 -12.61 -2.02
CA GLY A 56 0.40 -12.12 -1.68
C GLY A 56 0.39 -10.85 -0.82
N PHE A 57 1.56 -10.26 -0.56
CA PHE A 57 1.70 -9.00 0.15
C PHE A 57 2.24 -7.92 -0.78
N VAL A 58 1.90 -6.66 -0.48
CA VAL A 58 2.51 -5.50 -1.15
C VAL A 58 3.70 -5.04 -0.32
N MET A 59 4.89 -5.24 -0.88
CA MET A 59 6.16 -4.85 -0.30
C MET A 59 6.47 -3.43 -0.76
N TYR A 60 6.79 -2.52 0.15
CA TYR A 60 7.11 -1.15 -0.26
C TYR A 60 8.17 -0.46 0.60
N THR A 61 8.83 0.55 0.02
CA THR A 61 9.77 1.43 0.71
C THR A 61 9.58 2.88 0.28
N PHE A 62 10.03 3.83 1.11
CA PHE A 62 10.09 5.26 0.78
C PHE A 62 11.50 5.73 0.42
N GLU A 63 12.47 4.82 0.50
CA GLU A 63 13.90 5.08 0.34
C GLU A 63 14.47 4.34 -0.88
N GLY A 64 13.59 3.95 -1.80
CA GLY A 64 13.96 3.23 -3.01
C GLY A 64 14.68 4.14 -4.00
N GLU A 65 15.51 3.52 -4.84
CA GLU A 65 16.36 4.23 -5.79
C GLU A 65 16.06 3.73 -7.20
N THR A 66 15.34 4.55 -7.98
CA THR A 66 14.88 4.18 -9.33
C THR A 66 16.02 3.77 -10.25
N ASP A 67 17.17 4.46 -10.17
CA ASP A 67 18.32 4.17 -11.01
C ASP A 67 18.94 2.81 -10.71
N TYR A 68 18.97 2.41 -9.43
CA TYR A 68 19.43 1.08 -9.03
C TYR A 68 18.55 -0.01 -9.66
N PHE A 69 17.23 0.15 -9.61
CA PHE A 69 16.29 -0.84 -10.18
C PHE A 69 16.44 -0.95 -11.69
N ARG A 70 16.57 0.17 -12.40
CA ARG A 70 16.78 0.20 -13.86
C ARG A 70 18.11 -0.43 -14.25
N GLN A 71 19.20 -0.18 -13.49
CA GLN A 71 20.51 -0.80 -13.73
C GLN A 71 20.47 -2.32 -13.55
N LYS A 72 19.65 -2.82 -12.63
CA LYS A 72 19.41 -4.25 -12.43
C LYS A 72 18.51 -4.89 -13.50
N GLY A 73 18.05 -4.11 -14.49
CA GLY A 73 17.19 -4.58 -15.56
C GLY A 73 15.71 -4.70 -15.16
N ILE A 74 15.33 -4.13 -14.01
CA ILE A 74 13.95 -4.16 -13.53
C ILE A 74 13.18 -3.00 -14.17
N THR A 75 11.99 -3.29 -14.68
CA THR A 75 11.12 -2.27 -15.26
C THR A 75 10.49 -1.46 -14.14
N VAL A 76 10.69 -0.14 -14.16
CA VAL A 76 10.04 0.77 -13.21
C VAL A 76 8.87 1.46 -13.91
N ILE A 77 7.65 1.23 -13.41
CA ILE A 77 6.42 1.82 -13.94
C ILE A 77 5.94 2.91 -12.98
N GLU A 78 5.80 4.14 -13.49
CA GLU A 78 5.17 5.23 -12.75
C GLU A 78 3.67 4.97 -12.63
N ALA A 79 3.17 4.86 -11.41
CA ALA A 79 1.76 4.68 -11.11
C ALA A 79 1.13 6.00 -10.62
N ILE A 80 -0.19 6.10 -10.75
CA ILE A 80 -0.94 7.33 -10.43
C ILE A 80 -1.14 7.46 -8.91
N GLU A 81 -1.46 6.36 -8.24
CA GLU A 81 -1.77 6.35 -6.80
C GLU A 81 -1.29 5.06 -6.13
N PHE A 82 -0.84 5.20 -4.88
CA PHE A 82 -0.67 4.10 -3.94
C PHE A 82 -1.80 4.19 -2.89
N SER A 83 -2.98 3.66 -3.23
CA SER A 83 -4.18 3.85 -2.40
C SER A 83 -4.29 2.83 -1.27
N ASN A 84 -4.73 3.32 -0.12
CA ASN A 84 -5.03 2.52 1.07
C ASN A 84 -6.52 2.30 1.27
N THR A 85 -7.33 2.96 0.46
CA THR A 85 -8.77 2.96 0.49
C THR A 85 -9.29 2.20 -0.71
N GLN A 86 -10.48 1.61 -0.58
CA GLN A 86 -11.18 1.08 -1.75
C GLN A 86 -11.39 2.23 -2.73
N TRP A 87 -11.08 1.99 -4.00
CA TRP A 87 -11.28 2.98 -5.05
C TRP A 87 -12.75 3.44 -5.03
N ALA A 88 -12.95 4.73 -4.76
CA ALA A 88 -14.25 5.38 -4.88
C ALA A 88 -14.27 6.04 -6.26
N GLU A 89 -15.06 5.46 -7.18
CA GLU A 89 -15.36 6.09 -8.47
C GLU A 89 -16.17 7.38 -8.30
#